data_AF-A0A931PQ66-F1
#
_entry.id   AF-A0A931PQ66-F1
#
_cell.length_a   1.000
_cell.length_b   1.000
_cell.length_c   1.000
_cell.angle_alpha   90.00
_cell.angle_beta   90.00
_cell.angle_gamma   90.00
#
_symmetry.space_group_name_H-M   'P 1'
#
loop_
_entity.id
_entity.type
_entity.pdbx_description
1 polymer ?
#
loop_
_entity_poly.entity_id
_entity_poly.type
_entity_poly.pdbx_seq_one_letter_code
_entity_poly.pdbx_strand_id
1 'polypeptide(L)'
;MFAFALILITACLSAGIGLRFMIPQLRKVGISGKDMNKPDQPEVAEMGGLAIAAGFSAGMVVAIALQTFSKVLPTVDLVSLLAAFVTVLTIAIIGIVDDLLSIPQRLKALAPIAAALPLVAIKAGDTNLLIPFFGQLNIGLFYPLLLIPLGLTGAANAVNMLAGFK
;
A
#
# COMPACT_ATOMS: atom_id res chain seq x y z
N MET A 1 15.74 -15.63 7.67
CA MET A 1 16.53 -14.47 7.17
C MET A 1 16.65 -14.47 5.65
N PHE A 2 17.14 -15.56 5.02
CA PHE A 2 17.28 -15.65 3.55
C PHE A 2 15.98 -15.40 2.76
N ALA A 3 14.86 -16.01 3.17
CA ALA A 3 13.57 -15.83 2.50
C ALA A 3 13.10 -14.36 2.46
N PHE A 4 13.24 -13.64 3.57
CA PHE A 4 12.89 -12.21 3.63
C PHE A 4 13.80 -11.36 2.75
N ALA A 5 15.11 -11.67 2.71
CA ALA A 5 16.04 -11.00 1.81
C ALA A 5 15.67 -11.22 0.34
N LEU A 6 15.31 -12.45 -0.04
CA LEU A 6 14.85 -12.78 -1.39
C LEU A 6 13.59 -11.99 -1.77
N ILE A 7 12.58 -11.97 -0.89
CA ILE A 7 11.34 -11.20 -1.10
C ILE A 7 11.63 -9.72 -1.31
N LEU A 8 12.48 -9.14 -0.46
CA LEU A 8 12.85 -7.72 -0.52
C LEU A 8 13.64 -7.40 -1.78
N ILE A 9 14.63 -8.23 -2.13
CA ILE A 9 15.44 -8.07 -3.34
C ILE A 9 14.55 -8.14 -4.58
N THR A 10 13.65 -9.13 -4.67
CA THR A 10 12.69 -9.22 -5.77
C THR A 10 11.82 -7.98 -5.85
N ALA A 11 11.28 -7.50 -4.73
CA ALA A 11 10.43 -6.31 -4.72
C ALA A 11 11.18 -5.05 -5.20
N CYS A 12 12.37 -4.80 -4.67
CA CYS A 12 13.20 -3.65 -5.02
C CYS A 12 13.68 -3.70 -6.48
N LEU A 13 14.13 -4.86 -6.96
CA LEU A 13 14.58 -5.03 -8.35
C LEU A 13 13.42 -4.84 -9.32
N SER A 14 12.27 -5.46 -9.06
CA SER A 14 11.08 -5.30 -9.90
C SER A 14 10.60 -3.84 -9.93
N ALA A 15 10.61 -3.14 -8.78
CA ALA A 15 10.27 -1.71 -8.74
C ALA A 15 11.26 -0.84 -9.52
N GLY A 16 12.57 -1.05 -9.33
CA GLY A 16 13.61 -0.29 -10.02
C GLY A 16 13.60 -0.50 -11.54
N ILE A 17 13.42 -1.75 -11.98
CA ILE A 17 13.24 -2.10 -13.38
C ILE A 17 11.96 -1.45 -13.93
N GLY A 18 10.85 -1.55 -13.19
CA GLY A 18 9.58 -0.93 -13.54
C GLY A 18 9.72 0.58 -13.75
N LEU A 19 10.32 1.30 -12.81
CA LEU A 19 10.57 2.74 -12.93
C LEU A 19 11.39 3.08 -14.18
N ARG A 20 12.48 2.34 -14.44
CA ARG A 20 13.35 2.57 -15.60
C ARG A 20 12.59 2.47 -16.92
N PHE A 21 11.66 1.52 -17.05
CA PHE A 21 10.85 1.36 -18.26
C PHE A 21 9.67 2.33 -18.32
N MET A 22 9.05 2.64 -17.19
CA MET A 22 7.85 3.47 -17.14
C MET A 22 8.11 4.95 -17.34
N ILE A 23 9.15 5.52 -16.72
CA ILE A 23 9.46 6.96 -16.81
C ILE A 23 9.48 7.50 -18.26
N PRO A 24 10.20 6.90 -19.22
CA PRO A 24 10.20 7.40 -20.59
C PRO A 24 8.83 7.26 -21.28
N GLN A 25 8.01 6.28 -20.91
CA GLN A 25 6.67 6.09 -21.49
C GLN A 25 5.68 7.11 -20.92
N LEU A 26 5.68 7.32 -19.61
CA LEU A 26 4.83 8.31 -18.94
C LEU A 26 5.08 9.71 -19.51
N ARG A 27 6.34 10.09 -19.73
CA ARG A 27 6.70 11.35 -20.40
C ARG A 27 6.17 11.43 -21.84
N LYS A 28 6.22 10.34 -22.61
CA LYS A 28 5.73 10.31 -24.00
C LYS A 28 4.22 10.52 -24.10
N VAL A 29 3.46 9.99 -23.14
CA VAL A 29 1.99 10.11 -23.12
C VAL A 29 1.49 11.36 -22.39
N GLY A 30 2.39 12.22 -21.92
CA GLY A 30 2.03 13.47 -21.23
C GLY A 30 1.57 13.29 -19.79
N ILE A 31 1.83 12.13 -19.16
CA ILE A 31 1.59 11.91 -17.74
C ILE A 31 2.84 12.39 -16.98
N SER A 32 3.02 13.71 -16.97
CA SER A 32 4.11 14.41 -16.30
C SER A 32 3.60 15.67 -15.60
N GLY A 33 4.31 16.05 -14.53
CA GLY A 33 4.02 17.19 -13.68
C GLY A 33 5.25 18.05 -13.49
N LYS A 34 5.03 19.33 -13.20
CA LYS A 34 6.13 20.27 -12.92
C LYS A 34 6.63 20.08 -11.50
N ASP A 35 7.95 19.97 -11.34
CA ASP A 35 8.59 19.99 -10.03
C ASP A 35 8.61 21.43 -9.48
N MET A 36 7.60 21.77 -8.68
CA MET A 36 7.37 23.12 -8.16
C MET A 36 8.48 23.62 -7.22
N ASN A 37 9.37 22.75 -6.77
CA ASN A 37 10.43 23.05 -5.80
C ASN A 37 11.79 23.36 -6.45
N LYS A 38 11.85 23.38 -7.78
CA LYS A 38 13.05 23.72 -8.54
C LYS A 38 12.86 25.02 -9.33
N PRO A 39 13.89 25.86 -9.47
CA PRO A 39 13.78 27.14 -10.19
C PRO A 39 13.23 27.01 -11.61
N ASP A 40 13.68 25.99 -12.34
CA ASP A 40 13.29 25.76 -13.75
C ASP A 40 12.01 24.93 -13.90
N GLN A 41 11.38 24.52 -12.80
CA GLN A 41 10.16 23.70 -12.76
C GLN A 41 10.13 22.56 -13.79
N PRO A 42 11.17 21.69 -13.82
CA PRO A 42 11.31 20.67 -14.84
C PRO A 42 10.14 19.69 -14.78
N GLU A 43 9.74 19.16 -15.94
CA GLU A 43 8.73 18.12 -16.01
C GLU A 43 9.27 16.74 -15.60
N VAL A 44 8.58 16.10 -14.66
CA VAL A 44 8.87 14.78 -14.12
C VAL A 44 7.66 13.87 -14.26
N ALA A 45 7.90 12.56 -14.40
CA ALA A 45 6.78 11.60 -14.50
C ALA A 45 6.07 11.48 -13.14
N GLU A 46 4.73 11.54 -13.12
CA GLU A 46 3.95 11.58 -11.85
C GLU A 46 3.60 10.19 -11.31
N MET A 47 3.21 9.25 -12.18
CA MET A 47 2.67 7.94 -11.76
C MET A 47 3.74 6.90 -11.38
N GLY A 48 4.80 7.30 -10.67
CA GLY A 48 5.87 6.40 -10.23
C GLY A 48 5.41 5.31 -9.26
N GLY A 49 4.32 5.55 -8.52
CA GLY A 49 3.72 4.60 -7.57
C GLY A 49 3.31 3.26 -8.22
N LEU A 50 2.98 3.25 -9.51
CA LEU A 50 2.67 2.03 -10.26
C LEU A 50 3.83 1.03 -10.25
N ALA A 51 5.06 1.51 -10.42
CA ALA A 51 6.24 0.66 -10.39
C ALA A 51 6.50 0.10 -8.98
N ILE A 52 6.23 0.89 -7.93
CA ILE A 52 6.32 0.44 -6.54
C ILE A 52 5.27 -0.64 -6.25
N ALA A 53 4.02 -0.45 -6.70
CA ALA A 53 2.95 -1.44 -6.56
C ALA A 53 3.29 -2.75 -7.30
N ALA A 54 3.89 -2.66 -8.50
CA ALA A 54 4.37 -3.82 -9.24
C ALA A 54 5.51 -4.56 -8.50
N GLY A 55 6.47 -3.83 -7.94
CA GLY A 55 7.54 -4.40 -7.12
C GLY A 55 7.01 -5.08 -5.86
N PHE A 56 6.14 -4.41 -5.11
CA PHE A 56 5.44 -4.99 -3.96
C PHE A 56 4.71 -6.27 -4.35
N SER A 57 3.98 -6.26 -5.47
CA SER A 57 3.27 -7.44 -5.97
C SER A 57 4.21 -8.60 -6.28
N ALA A 58 5.36 -8.34 -6.91
CA ALA A 58 6.36 -9.37 -7.18
C ALA A 58 6.91 -9.99 -5.88
N GLY A 59 7.22 -9.16 -4.87
CA GLY A 59 7.62 -9.63 -3.56
C GLY A 59 6.54 -10.47 -2.86
N MET A 60 5.28 -10.02 -2.90
CA MET A 60 4.14 -10.75 -2.33
C MET A 60 3.91 -12.10 -3.01
N VAL A 61 4.02 -12.17 -4.34
CA VAL A 61 3.92 -13.44 -5.08
C VAL A 61 5.04 -14.40 -4.68
N VAL A 62 6.28 -13.91 -4.51
CA VAL A 62 7.38 -14.74 -3.99
C VAL A 62 7.10 -15.21 -2.57
N ALA A 63 6.60 -14.33 -1.69
CA ALA A 63 6.25 -14.71 -0.32
C ALA A 63 5.17 -15.80 -0.28
N ILE A 64 4.12 -15.65 -1.08
CA ILE A 64 3.04 -16.63 -1.23
C ILE A 64 3.59 -17.96 -1.77
N ALA A 65 4.44 -17.93 -2.78
CA ALA A 65 5.04 -19.13 -3.36
C ALA A 65 5.95 -19.86 -2.34
N LEU A 66 6.82 -19.13 -1.65
CA LEU A 66 7.70 -19.70 -0.62
C LEU A 66 6.90 -20.33 0.53
N GLN A 67 5.78 -19.70 0.91
CA GLN A 67 4.91 -20.24 1.94
C GLN A 67 4.14 -21.48 1.46
N THR A 68 3.63 -21.47 0.23
CA THR A 68 2.78 -22.54 -0.31
C THR A 68 3.58 -23.78 -0.71
N PHE A 69 4.70 -23.61 -1.42
CA PHE A 69 5.47 -24.73 -1.99
C PHE A 69 6.53 -25.25 -1.03
N SER A 70 7.18 -24.36 -0.28
CA SER A 70 8.36 -24.71 0.51
C SER A 70 8.14 -24.60 2.02
N LYS A 71 7.02 -24.00 2.46
CA LYS A 71 6.68 -23.76 3.88
C LYS A 71 7.80 -23.10 4.68
N VAL A 72 8.59 -22.25 4.01
CA VAL A 72 9.76 -21.57 4.60
C VAL A 72 9.34 -20.44 5.54
N LEU A 73 8.07 -20.02 5.49
CA LEU A 73 7.48 -18.95 6.31
C LEU A 73 6.37 -19.49 7.22
N PRO A 74 6.62 -20.52 8.06
CA PRO A 74 5.56 -21.27 8.73
C PRO A 74 4.73 -20.43 9.71
N THR A 75 5.26 -19.30 10.19
CA THR A 75 4.56 -18.36 11.07
C THR A 75 3.66 -17.37 10.31
N VAL A 76 3.75 -17.32 8.99
CA VAL A 76 2.94 -16.42 8.16
C VAL A 76 1.63 -17.11 7.81
N ASP A 77 0.53 -16.53 8.29
CA ASP A 77 -0.80 -16.94 7.88
C ASP A 77 -1.09 -16.49 6.44
N LEU A 78 -1.42 -17.45 5.58
CA LEU A 78 -1.65 -17.21 4.16
C LEU A 78 -2.89 -16.33 3.91
N VAL A 79 -3.93 -16.50 4.74
CA VAL A 79 -5.17 -15.71 4.63
C VAL A 79 -4.88 -14.24 4.93
N SER A 80 -4.14 -13.96 6.00
CA SER A 80 -3.69 -12.62 6.36
C SER A 80 -2.78 -12.02 5.29
N LEU A 81 -1.86 -12.80 4.72
CA LEU A 81 -0.97 -12.35 3.65
C LEU A 81 -1.74 -11.94 2.40
N LEU A 82 -2.72 -12.73 1.97
CA LEU A 82 -3.58 -12.43 0.83
C LEU A 82 -4.49 -11.23 1.09
N ALA A 83 -5.07 -11.13 2.29
CA ALA A 83 -5.89 -9.98 2.67
C ALA A 83 -5.09 -8.68 2.65
N ALA A 84 -3.86 -8.69 3.18
CA ALA A 84 -2.95 -7.56 3.09
C ALA A 84 -2.58 -7.22 1.64
N PHE A 85 -2.35 -8.24 0.80
CA PHE A 85 -2.05 -8.03 -0.61
C PHE A 85 -3.18 -7.30 -1.34
N VAL A 86 -4.42 -7.81 -1.23
CA VAL A 86 -5.60 -7.22 -1.86
C VAL A 86 -5.86 -5.81 -1.33
N THR A 87 -5.65 -5.58 -0.02
CA THR A 87 -5.80 -4.26 0.60
C THR A 87 -4.86 -3.24 -0.05
N VAL A 88 -3.56 -3.56 -0.12
CA VAL A 88 -2.56 -2.65 -0.71
C VAL A 88 -2.80 -2.42 -2.20
N LEU A 89 -3.17 -3.46 -2.95
CA LEU A 89 -3.53 -3.31 -4.36
C LEU A 89 -4.77 -2.42 -4.55
N THR A 90 -5.75 -2.52 -3.66
CA THR A 90 -6.95 -1.68 -3.71
C THR A 90 -6.60 -0.21 -3.42
N ILE A 91 -5.72 0.06 -2.44
CA ILE A 91 -5.19 1.41 -2.20
C ILE A 91 -4.43 1.92 -3.43
N ALA A 92 -3.60 1.09 -4.08
CA ALA A 92 -2.90 1.48 -5.29
C ALA A 92 -3.87 1.83 -6.42
N ILE A 93 -4.93 1.05 -6.62
CA ILE A 93 -6.00 1.35 -7.59
C ILE A 93 -6.69 2.68 -7.27
N ILE A 94 -7.02 2.93 -6.00
CA ILE A 94 -7.60 4.20 -5.58
C ILE A 94 -6.67 5.37 -5.94
N GLY A 95 -5.37 5.25 -5.68
CA GLY A 95 -4.38 6.26 -6.06
C GLY A 95 -4.30 6.49 -7.58
N ILE A 96 -4.29 5.42 -8.37
CA ILE A 96 -4.31 5.51 -9.84
C ILE A 96 -5.59 6.21 -10.33
N VAL A 97 -6.74 5.86 -9.77
CA VAL A 97 -8.03 6.48 -10.13
C VAL A 97 -8.04 7.96 -9.75
N ASP A 98 -7.46 8.32 -8.62
CA ASP A 98 -7.32 9.71 -8.19
C ASP A 98 -6.42 10.52 -9.13
N ASP A 99 -5.24 9.99 -9.46
CA ASP A 99 -4.30 10.63 -10.40
C ASP A 99 -4.92 10.83 -11.80
N LEU A 100 -5.71 9.85 -12.28
CA LEU A 100 -6.29 9.90 -13.63
C LEU A 100 -7.60 10.70 -13.72
N LEU A 101 -8.44 10.67 -12.68
CA LEU A 101 -9.79 11.23 -12.72
C LEU A 101 -9.99 12.47 -11.83
N SER A 102 -8.98 12.86 -11.03
CA SER A 102 -9.05 14.01 -10.13
C SER A 102 -10.31 14.00 -9.25
N ILE A 103 -10.49 12.91 -8.49
CA ILE A 103 -11.72 12.70 -7.74
C ILE A 103 -11.92 13.76 -6.62
N PRO A 104 -13.17 14.10 -6.25
CA PRO A 104 -13.45 15.04 -5.18
C PRO A 104 -12.77 14.64 -3.86
N GLN A 105 -12.21 15.62 -3.14
CA GLN A 105 -11.44 15.41 -1.91
C GLN A 105 -12.19 14.60 -0.84
N ARG A 106 -13.52 14.76 -0.74
CA ARG A 106 -14.36 13.98 0.19
C ARG A 106 -14.38 12.48 -0.15
N LEU A 107 -14.45 12.15 -1.44
CA LEU A 107 -14.43 10.77 -1.91
C LEU A 107 -13.03 10.18 -1.74
N LYS A 108 -11.97 10.96 -2.04
CA LYS A 108 -10.58 10.57 -1.79
C LYS A 108 -10.34 10.20 -0.33
N ALA A 109 -10.82 11.03 0.59
CA ALA A 109 -10.65 10.82 2.02
C ALA A 109 -11.35 9.53 2.52
N LEU A 110 -12.46 9.13 1.90
CA LEU A 110 -13.24 7.96 2.31
C LEU A 110 -12.92 6.68 1.51
N ALA A 111 -12.32 6.81 0.33
CA ALA A 111 -12.02 5.68 -0.54
C ALA A 111 -11.20 4.56 0.15
N PRO A 112 -10.20 4.84 1.01
CA PRO A 112 -9.47 3.80 1.74
C PRO A 112 -10.33 2.86 2.61
N ILE A 113 -11.53 3.29 3.02
CA ILE A 113 -12.46 2.43 3.78
C ILE A 113 -12.81 1.17 2.98
N ALA A 114 -13.01 1.31 1.66
CA ALA A 114 -13.28 0.16 0.80
C ALA A 114 -12.08 -0.80 0.72
N ALA A 115 -10.87 -0.26 0.73
CA ALA A 115 -9.66 -1.06 0.74
C ALA A 115 -9.44 -1.83 2.06
N ALA A 116 -10.05 -1.39 3.17
CA ALA A 116 -9.95 -2.08 4.46
C ALA A 116 -10.76 -3.39 4.51
N LEU A 117 -11.76 -3.55 3.65
CA LEU A 117 -12.72 -4.67 3.70
C LEU A 117 -12.07 -6.06 3.74
N PRO A 118 -11.00 -6.38 2.97
CA PRO A 118 -10.34 -7.68 3.08
C PRO A 118 -9.81 -7.98 4.48
N LEU A 119 -9.21 -6.98 5.16
CA LEU A 119 -8.71 -7.14 6.54
C LEU A 119 -9.86 -7.26 7.55
N VAL A 120 -10.94 -6.51 7.35
CA VAL A 120 -12.14 -6.61 8.20
C VAL A 120 -12.78 -7.99 8.06
N ALA A 121 -12.90 -8.51 6.85
CA ALA A 121 -13.54 -9.79 6.55
C ALA A 121 -12.86 -10.97 7.27
N ILE A 122 -11.53 -10.91 7.42
CA ILE A 122 -10.76 -11.94 8.11
C ILE A 122 -10.60 -11.69 9.61
N LYS A 123 -11.20 -10.61 10.15
CA LYS A 123 -11.03 -10.15 11.54
C LYS A 123 -9.55 -10.00 11.92
N ALA A 124 -8.75 -9.37 11.05
CA ALA A 124 -7.31 -9.22 11.28
C ALA A 124 -7.01 -8.50 12.61
N GLY A 125 -5.89 -8.85 13.25
CA GLY A 125 -5.42 -8.24 14.50
C GLY A 125 -5.97 -8.86 15.79
N ASP A 126 -5.79 -8.18 16.92
CA ASP A 126 -6.22 -8.63 18.24
C ASP A 126 -7.26 -7.67 18.83
N THR A 127 -8.36 -8.24 19.32
CA THR A 127 -9.42 -7.48 20.01
C THR A 127 -9.02 -7.01 21.40
N ASN A 128 -7.94 -7.52 21.97
CA ASN A 128 -7.42 -7.12 23.27
C ASN A 128 -6.33 -6.06 23.08
N LEU A 129 -6.66 -4.80 23.39
CA LEU A 129 -5.71 -3.70 23.34
C LEU A 129 -5.06 -3.48 24.69
N LEU A 130 -3.74 -3.29 24.71
CA LEU A 130 -3.05 -2.74 25.86
C LEU A 130 -3.10 -1.21 25.79
N ILE A 131 -3.90 -0.60 26.65
CA ILE A 131 -3.98 0.86 26.76
C ILE A 131 -2.95 1.31 27.81
N PRO A 132 -2.02 2.22 27.46
CA PRO A 132 -1.08 2.78 28.42
C PRO A 132 -1.83 3.27 29.68
N PHE A 133 -1.33 2.92 30.87
CA PHE A 133 -1.90 3.27 32.18
C PHE A 133 -3.25 2.63 32.56
N PHE A 134 -4.02 2.10 31.62
CA PHE A 134 -5.36 1.52 31.87
C PHE A 134 -5.41 -0.02 31.77
N GLY A 135 -4.33 -0.66 31.32
CA GLY A 135 -4.24 -2.11 31.22
C GLY A 135 -4.88 -2.66 29.95
N GLN A 136 -5.23 -3.95 29.96
CA GLN A 136 -5.77 -4.64 28.79
C GLN A 136 -7.28 -4.47 28.70
N LEU A 137 -7.77 -3.98 27.56
CA LEU A 137 -9.18 -3.79 27.26
C LEU A 137 -9.58 -4.62 26.04
N ASN A 138 -10.59 -5.48 26.18
CA ASN A 138 -11.18 -6.17 25.03
C ASN A 138 -12.27 -5.28 24.40
N ILE A 139 -12.06 -4.90 23.15
CA ILE A 139 -12.99 -4.05 22.36
C ILE A 139 -13.82 -4.84 21.35
N GLY A 140 -13.63 -6.17 21.27
CA GLY A 140 -14.45 -7.06 20.46
C GLY A 140 -14.54 -6.64 18.99
N LEU A 141 -15.76 -6.71 18.43
CA LEU A 141 -16.02 -6.41 17.01
C LEU A 141 -15.74 -4.96 16.61
N PHE A 142 -15.64 -4.03 17.56
CA PHE A 142 -15.25 -2.65 17.25
C PHE A 142 -13.82 -2.56 16.70
N TYR A 143 -12.93 -3.49 17.05
CA TYR A 143 -11.58 -3.51 16.49
C TYR A 143 -11.60 -3.69 14.96
N PRO A 144 -12.10 -4.81 14.40
CA PRO A 144 -12.11 -4.99 12.96
C PRO A 144 -13.08 -4.05 12.24
N LEU A 145 -14.25 -3.75 12.80
CA LEU A 145 -15.27 -2.96 12.09
C LEU A 145 -15.00 -1.46 12.06
N LEU A 146 -14.28 -0.92 13.05
CA LEU A 146 -14.05 0.52 13.17
C LEU A 146 -12.55 0.86 13.13
N LEU A 147 -11.72 0.22 13.96
CA LEU A 147 -10.32 0.61 14.08
C LEU A 147 -9.49 0.25 12.84
N ILE A 148 -9.75 -0.88 12.18
CA ILE A 148 -9.05 -1.23 10.94
C ILE A 148 -9.36 -0.21 9.82
N PRO A 149 -10.64 0.09 9.47
CA PRO A 149 -10.93 1.11 8.48
C PRO A 149 -10.37 2.49 8.83
N LEU A 150 -10.48 2.92 10.10
CA LEU A 150 -9.94 4.21 10.54
C LEU A 150 -8.42 4.25 10.45
N GLY A 151 -7.73 3.19 10.88
CA GLY A 151 -6.28 3.09 10.81
C GLY A 151 -5.77 3.12 9.37
N LEU A 152 -6.39 2.36 8.47
CA LEU A 152 -6.01 2.34 7.06
C LEU A 152 -6.29 3.70 6.38
N THR A 153 -7.45 4.29 6.66
CA THR A 153 -7.83 5.61 6.12
C THR A 153 -6.92 6.71 6.63
N GLY A 154 -6.63 6.71 7.93
CA GLY A 154 -5.71 7.65 8.56
C GLY A 154 -4.31 7.54 7.97
N ALA A 155 -3.77 6.32 7.87
CA ALA A 155 -2.44 6.10 7.31
C ALA A 155 -2.33 6.52 5.84
N ALA A 156 -3.27 6.09 4.99
CA ALA A 156 -3.24 6.40 3.55
C ALA A 156 -3.34 7.91 3.29
N ASN A 157 -4.30 8.59 3.95
CA ASN A 157 -4.47 10.03 3.79
C ASN A 157 -3.30 10.82 4.42
N ALA A 158 -2.77 10.38 5.56
CA ALA A 158 -1.63 11.06 6.20
C ALA A 158 -0.37 11.02 5.33
N VAL A 159 -0.05 9.87 4.72
CA VAL A 159 1.08 9.76 3.78
C VAL A 159 0.87 10.64 2.55
N ASN A 160 -0.36 10.67 2.01
CA ASN A 160 -0.67 11.53 0.87
C ASN A 160 -0.55 13.03 1.20
N MET A 161 -0.95 13.45 2.41
CA MET A 161 -0.82 14.84 2.87
C MET A 161 0.62 15.23 3.25
N LEU A 162 1.46 14.27 3.62
CA LEU A 162 2.88 14.50 3.92
C LEU A 162 3.72 14.65 2.65
N ALA A 163 3.23 14.16 1.52
CA ALA A 163 3.86 14.35 0.22
C ALA A 163 3.80 15.83 -0.23
N GLY A 164 4.56 16.18 -1.27
CA GLY A 164 4.57 17.54 -1.81
C GLY A 164 5.34 18.54 -0.94
N PHE A 165 6.43 18.08 -0.30
CA PHE A 165 7.39 18.92 0.42
C PHE A 165 7.60 20.27 -0.28
N LYS A 166 7.54 21.35 0.50
CA LYS A 166 7.95 22.70 0.12
C LYS A 166 9.27 23.03 0.78
#